data_AF-A0A6P2A811-F1
#
_entry.id   AF-A0A6P2A811-F1
#
_cell.length_a   1.000
_cell.length_b   1.000
_cell.length_c   1.000
_cell.angle_alpha   90.00
_cell.angle_beta   90.00
_cell.angle_gamma   90.00
#
_symmetry.space_group_name_H-M   'P 1'
#
loop_
_entity.id
_entity.type
_entity.pdbx_description
1 polymer ?
#
loop_
_entity_poly.entity_id
_entity_poly.type
_entity_poly.pdbx_seq_one_letter_code
_entity_poly.pdbx_strand_id
1 'polypeptide(L)' 'MQILFQISLAALVLFSFVMVVGVPVAYATPQYWSQAKPLLFVGSGVWLVLVILVAILNFFVI' A
#
# COMPACT_ATOMS: atom_id res chain seq x y z
N MET A 1 -9.08 19.82 0.99
CA MET A 1 -8.51 18.53 1.45
C MET A 1 -9.39 17.32 1.13
N GLN A 2 -10.70 17.48 0.91
CA GLN A 2 -11.64 16.40 0.55
C GLN A 2 -11.16 15.49 -0.60
N ILE A 3 -10.83 16.08 -1.76
CA ILE A 3 -10.47 15.30 -2.96
C ILE A 3 -9.14 14.54 -2.77
N LEU A 4 -8.16 15.17 -2.11
CA LEU A 4 -6.88 14.54 -1.77
C LEU A 4 -7.10 13.36 -0.83
N PHE A 5 -7.92 13.54 0.22
CA PHE A 5 -8.27 12.46 1.15
C PHE A 5 -8.93 11.28 0.43
N GLN A 6 -9.92 11.55 -0.43
CA GLN A 6 -10.64 10.49 -1.16
C GLN A 6 -9.74 9.72 -2.11
N ILE A 7 -8.87 10.40 -2.87
CA ILE A 7 -7.94 9.75 -3.79
C ILE A 7 -6.89 8.95 -3.01
N SER A 8 -6.32 9.51 -1.93
CA SER A 8 -5.36 8.80 -1.09
C SER A 8 -5.98 7.56 -0.43
N LEU A 9 -7.22 7.64 0.03
CA LEU A 9 -7.94 6.50 0.61
C LEU A 9 -8.25 5.43 -0.46
N ALA A 10 -8.69 5.84 -1.65
CA ALA A 10 -8.91 4.90 -2.76
C ALA A 10 -7.61 4.21 -3.18
N ALA A 11 -6.51 4.96 -3.26
CA ALA A 11 -5.18 4.41 -3.54
C ALA A 11 -4.74 3.40 -2.46
N LEU A 12 -4.94 3.73 -1.18
CA LEU A 12 -4.66 2.82 -0.07
C LEU A 12 -5.45 1.52 -0.19
N VAL A 13 -6.75 1.58 -0.51
CA VAL A 13 -7.60 0.39 -0.66
C VAL A 13 -7.15 -0.47 -1.85
N LEU A 14 -6.97 0.14 -3.02
CA LEU A 14 -6.54 -0.59 -4.21
C LEU A 14 -5.15 -1.20 -4.04
N PHE A 15 -4.21 -0.46 -3.46
CA PHE A 15 -2.88 -0.94 -3.18
C PHE A 15 -2.88 -2.06 -2.13
N SER A 16 -3.75 -1.97 -1.11
CA SER A 16 -3.95 -3.06 -0.14
C SER A 16 -4.44 -4.33 -0.83
N PHE A 17 -5.37 -4.23 -1.79
CA PHE A 17 -5.84 -5.38 -2.54
C PHE A 17 -4.72 -6.05 -3.35
N VAL A 18 -3.85 -5.25 -3.98
CA VAL A 18 -2.65 -5.76 -4.66
C VAL A 18 -1.74 -6.48 -3.68
N MET A 19 -1.47 -5.90 -2.50
CA MET A 19 -0.59 -6.52 -1.49
C MET A 19 -1.20 -7.80 -0.90
N VAL A 20 -2.52 -7.85 -0.66
CA VAL A 20 -3.22 -9.05 -0.15
C VAL A 20 -3.03 -10.25 -1.07
N VAL A 21 -3.02 -10.04 -2.39
CA VAL A 21 -2.77 -11.12 -3.36
C VAL A 21 -1.28 -11.32 -3.60
N GLY A 22 -0.53 -10.24 -3.80
CA GLY A 22 0.87 -10.28 -4.22
C GLY A 22 1.82 -10.83 -3.15
N VAL A 23 1.59 -10.51 -1.87
CA VAL A 23 2.43 -10.99 -0.75
C VAL A 23 2.44 -12.52 -0.64
N PRO A 24 1.28 -13.22 -0.51
CA PRO A 24 1.29 -14.68 -0.41
C PRO A 24 1.81 -15.35 -1.69
N VAL A 25 1.49 -14.80 -2.88
CA VAL A 25 2.01 -15.33 -4.15
C VAL A 25 3.54 -15.23 -4.21
N ALA A 26 4.11 -14.09 -3.81
CA ALA A 26 5.55 -13.89 -3.75
C ALA A 26 6.23 -14.86 -2.76
N TYR A 27 5.63 -15.06 -1.58
CA TYR A 27 6.16 -16.01 -0.59
C TYR A 27 6.11 -17.46 -1.07
N ALA A 28 5.11 -17.82 -1.88
CA ALA A 28 4.97 -19.17 -2.42
C ALA A 28 5.81 -19.43 -3.70
N THR A 29 6.47 -18.41 -4.27
CA THR A 29 7.18 -18.53 -5.56
C THR A 29 8.71 -18.38 -5.41
N PRO A 30 9.44 -19.47 -5.10
CA PRO A 30 10.87 -19.42 -4.77
C PRO A 30 11.76 -18.95 -5.92
N GLN A 31 11.37 -19.19 -7.17
CA GLN A 31 12.14 -18.82 -8.37
C GLN A 31 12.34 -17.31 -8.51
N TYR A 32 11.40 -16.50 -8.01
CA TYR A 32 11.40 -15.04 -8.14
C TYR A 32 11.63 -14.33 -6.81
N TRP A 33 12.05 -15.04 -5.76
CA TRP A 33 12.16 -14.48 -4.42
C TRP A 33 13.13 -13.30 -4.35
N SER A 34 14.26 -13.36 -5.06
CA SER A 34 15.27 -12.29 -5.03
C SER A 34 14.74 -10.98 -5.64
N GLN A 35 13.85 -11.06 -6.63
CA GLN A 35 13.18 -9.89 -7.22
C GLN A 35 11.97 -9.44 -6.40
N ALA A 36 11.21 -10.39 -5.85
CA ALA A 36 10.00 -10.09 -5.10
C ALA A 36 10.29 -9.47 -3.73
N LYS A 37 11.33 -9.93 -3.02
CA LYS A 37 11.70 -9.43 -1.69
C LYS A 37 11.83 -7.90 -1.61
N PRO A 38 12.62 -7.21 -2.45
CA PRO A 38 12.71 -5.76 -2.40
C PRO A 38 11.38 -5.08 -2.75
N LEU A 39 10.60 -5.64 -3.68
CA LEU A 39 9.26 -5.12 -4.00
C LEU A 39 8.30 -5.21 -2.81
N LEU A 40 8.37 -6.27 -2.00
CA LEU A 40 7.58 -6.39 -0.77
C LEU A 40 7.97 -5.34 0.27
N PHE A 41 9.26 -5.03 0.42
CA PHE A 41 9.73 -3.97 1.32
C PHE A 41 9.28 -2.59 0.86
N VAL A 42 9.48 -2.27 -0.42
CA VAL A 42 9.02 -1.00 -1.01
C VAL A 42 7.51 -0.90 -0.90
N GLY A 43 6.78 -1.96 -1.22
CA GLY A 43 5.33 -2.00 -1.12
C GLY A 43 4.84 -1.77 0.30
N SER A 44 5.47 -2.39 1.29
CA SER A 44 5.16 -2.16 2.70
C SER A 44 5.41 -0.70 3.11
N GLY A 45 6.50 -0.10 2.63
CA GLY A 45 6.81 1.32 2.85
C GLY A 45 5.77 2.25 2.22
N VAL A 46 5.39 2.01 0.96
CA VAL A 46 4.34 2.77 0.25
C VAL A 46 3.01 2.67 0.99
N TRP A 47 2.64 1.47 1.42
CA TRP A 47 1.41 1.25 2.19
C TRP A 47 1.40 2.05 3.50
N LEU A 48 2.50 2.00 4.27
CA LEU A 48 2.64 2.76 5.52
C LEU A 48 2.51 4.28 5.27
N VAL A 49 3.17 4.80 4.25
CA VAL A 49 3.09 6.22 3.88
C VAL A 49 1.66 6.62 3.53
N LEU A 50 0.94 5.78 2.78
CA LEU A 50 -0.46 6.04 2.45
C LEU A 50 -1.36 6.05 3.70
N VAL A 51 -1.14 5.15 4.66
CA VAL A 51 -1.88 5.15 5.94
C VAL A 51 -1.64 6.44 6.70
N ILE A 52 -0.37 6.85 6.86
CA ILE A 52 -0.01 8.09 7.57
C ILE A 52 -0.60 9.30 6.85
N LEU A 53 -0.52 9.33 5.51
CA LEU A 53 -1.10 10.41 4.71
C LEU A 53 -2.60 10.53 4.92
N VAL A 54 -3.34 9.42 4.84
CA VAL A 54 -4.80 9.41 5.07
C VAL A 54 -5.13 9.86 6.50
N ALA A 55 -4.37 9.42 7.50
CA ALA A 55 -4.55 9.84 8.89
C ALA A 55 -4.32 11.35 9.07
N ILE A 56 -3.29 11.92 8.46
CA ILE A 56 -3.03 13.37 8.50
C ILE A 56 -4.14 14.14 7.78
N LEU A 57 -4.55 13.68 6.59
CA LEU A 57 -5.59 14.34 5.80
C LEU A 57 -6.95 14.33 6.49
N ASN A 58 -7.19 13.36 7.39
CA ASN A 58 -8.43 13.24 8.16
C ASN A 58 -8.73 14.50 8.99
N PHE A 59 -7.71 15.11 9.62
CA PHE A 59 -7.84 16.34 10.43
C PHE A 59 -8.28 17.58 9.64
N PHE A 60 -8.27 17.52 8.31
CA PHE A 60 -8.67 18.63 7.44
C PHE A 60 -9.97 18.37 6.68
N VAL A 61 -10.64 17.26 6.99
CA VAL A 61 -11.87 16.81 6.32
C VAL A 61 -12.99 16.56 7.33
N ILE A 62 -12.65 16.03 8.51
CA ILE A 62 -13.56 15.91 9.66
C ILE A 62 -13.42 17.18 10.51
#